data_AF-A0A196SP09-F1
#
_entry.id   AF-A0A196SP09-F1
#
_cell.length_a   1.000
_cell.length_b   1.000
_cell.length_c   1.000
_cell.angle_alpha   90.00
_cell.angle_beta   90.00
_cell.angle_gamma   90.00
#
_symmetry.space_group_name_H-M   'P 1'
#
loop_
_entity.id
_entity.type
_entity.pdbx_description
1 polymer ?
#
loop_
_entity_poly.entity_id
_entity_poly.type
_entity_poly.pdbx_seq_one_letter_code
_entity_poly.pdbx_strand_id
1 'polypeptide(L)'
;MGFCTCGETEQHHIELPVGDDAIVGDVAQEYASLQKESTQLIDKLRNISPISADAKASLSNTQDVEKQLLAVKSLEPSVQIISQIQPVSAQICKGVTDILQMLMDNEDWEEDKAHIQSLLWCFYFCIVFDSVKLSTPQIHNTLYFYRRCIPKVQSVYTLPLKESDSGDLTFFLAENNPMQKKLVNSLNKERKEEITKILATLCNSIVYALASRFGILSDSVRSFYCYTLTSMLLILDCLWNQGIFKNGMIKIGKAVSELVNSSAIGKECLSYLRYGSRTFPLNTTPSSIRRAILKNTD
;
A
#
# COMPACT_ATOMS: atom_id res chain seq x y z
N MET A 1 -18.81 -47.58 7.76
CA MET A 1 -18.79 -46.31 7.02
C MET A 1 -18.37 -45.24 8.00
N GLY A 2 -17.07 -44.89 8.01
CA GLY A 2 -16.55 -43.85 8.90
C GLY A 2 -16.79 -42.49 8.28
N PHE A 3 -17.58 -41.66 8.95
CA PHE A 3 -17.67 -40.23 8.64
C PHE A 3 -16.34 -39.58 9.02
N CYS A 4 -15.59 -39.16 8.01
CA CYS A 4 -14.40 -38.34 8.18
C CYS A 4 -14.88 -36.91 8.48
N THR A 5 -15.01 -36.55 9.75
CA THR A 5 -15.17 -35.16 10.18
C THR A 5 -13.81 -34.47 10.08
N CYS A 6 -13.46 -34.03 8.88
CA CYS A 6 -12.45 -32.98 8.72
C CYS A 6 -13.07 -31.69 9.28
N GLY A 7 -12.92 -31.48 10.59
CA GLY A 7 -13.18 -30.18 11.18
C GLY A 7 -12.24 -29.17 10.52
N GLU A 8 -12.77 -28.34 9.62
CA GLU A 8 -12.14 -27.06 9.35
C GLU A 8 -12.13 -26.32 10.69
N THR A 9 -11.00 -26.30 11.39
CA THR A 9 -10.83 -25.38 12.52
C THR A 9 -11.17 -23.99 12.01
N GLU A 10 -12.28 -23.44 12.46
CA GLU A 10 -12.67 -22.06 12.17
C GLU A 10 -11.58 -21.17 12.76
N GLN A 11 -10.62 -20.80 11.93
CA GLN A 11 -9.66 -19.76 12.32
C GLN A 11 -10.43 -18.50 12.65
N HIS A 12 -10.04 -17.90 13.76
CA HIS A 12 -10.65 -16.74 14.36
C HIS A 12 -10.77 -15.58 13.36
N HIS A 13 -11.92 -14.92 13.37
CA HIS A 13 -12.24 -13.78 12.52
C HIS A 13 -13.20 -12.85 13.28
N ILE A 14 -13.21 -11.59 12.87
CA ILE A 14 -14.12 -10.57 13.38
C ILE A 14 -15.05 -10.13 12.25
N GLU A 15 -16.24 -9.65 12.60
CA GLU A 15 -17.15 -9.04 11.63
C GLU A 15 -16.62 -7.66 11.22
N LEU A 16 -16.55 -7.44 9.90
CA LEU A 16 -16.13 -6.20 9.26
C LEU A 16 -17.33 -5.55 8.53
N PRO A 17 -17.36 -4.21 8.39
CA PRO A 17 -18.46 -3.53 7.72
C PRO A 17 -18.61 -3.96 6.26
N VAL A 18 -19.84 -4.13 5.77
CA VAL A 18 -20.12 -4.55 4.38
C VAL A 18 -20.69 -3.44 3.50
N GLY A 19 -21.01 -2.28 4.09
CA GLY A 19 -21.47 -1.07 3.41
C GLY A 19 -20.36 -0.06 3.13
N ASP A 20 -20.72 1.11 2.58
CA ASP A 20 -19.75 2.18 2.23
C ASP A 20 -19.02 2.75 3.46
N ASP A 21 -19.54 2.52 4.67
CA ASP A 21 -18.88 2.83 5.93
C ASP A 21 -17.52 2.11 6.08
N ALA A 22 -17.36 0.95 5.40
CA ALA A 22 -16.10 0.22 5.27
C ALA A 22 -14.99 1.02 4.56
N ILE A 23 -15.31 2.17 3.95
CA ILE A 23 -14.35 3.00 3.22
C ILE A 23 -14.20 4.36 3.89
N VAL A 24 -15.31 5.00 4.29
CA VAL A 24 -15.34 6.44 4.66
C VAL A 24 -15.86 6.69 6.09
N GLY A 25 -16.57 5.75 6.72
CA GLY A 25 -17.44 6.03 7.87
C GLY A 25 -16.80 5.82 9.25
N ASP A 26 -15.97 4.79 9.41
CA ASP A 26 -15.63 4.29 10.75
C ASP A 26 -14.16 4.46 11.13
N VAL A 27 -13.42 5.44 10.61
CA VAL A 27 -12.05 5.67 11.11
C VAL A 27 -12.06 6.37 12.47
N ALA A 28 -11.13 6.00 13.36
CA ALA A 28 -10.90 6.73 14.60
C ALA A 28 -10.54 8.21 14.33
N GLN A 29 -11.10 9.10 15.15
CA GLN A 29 -11.17 10.55 14.89
C GLN A 29 -9.78 11.19 14.70
N GLU A 30 -8.79 10.74 15.45
CA GLU A 30 -7.39 11.17 15.38
C GLU A 30 -6.70 10.81 14.05
N TYR A 31 -7.24 9.85 13.29
CA TYR A 31 -6.70 9.44 11.99
C TYR A 31 -7.53 9.96 10.80
N ALA A 32 -8.65 10.64 11.05
CA ALA A 32 -9.51 11.17 9.98
C ALA A 32 -8.82 12.21 9.09
N SER A 33 -7.97 13.08 9.66
CA SER A 33 -7.19 14.05 8.87
C SER A 33 -6.16 13.35 7.98
N LEU A 34 -5.47 12.33 8.53
CA LEU A 34 -4.49 11.54 7.79
C LEU A 34 -5.16 10.81 6.61
N GLN A 35 -6.30 10.17 6.83
CA GLN A 35 -7.09 9.54 5.75
C GLN A 35 -7.44 10.54 4.65
N LYS A 36 -7.89 11.74 5.01
CA LYS A 36 -8.25 12.78 4.05
C LYS A 36 -7.04 13.27 3.25
N GLU A 37 -5.95 13.63 3.93
CA GLU A 37 -4.75 14.19 3.30
C GLU A 37 -4.08 13.22 2.33
N SER A 38 -3.95 11.97 2.73
CA SER A 38 -3.39 10.90 1.92
C SER A 38 -4.27 10.51 0.73
N THR A 39 -5.60 10.49 0.88
CA THR A 39 -6.53 10.28 -0.24
C THR A 39 -6.36 11.38 -1.28
N GLN A 40 -6.31 12.64 -0.82
CA GLN A 40 -6.04 13.78 -1.70
C GLN A 40 -4.66 13.70 -2.37
N LEU A 41 -3.65 13.19 -1.67
CA LEU A 41 -2.33 12.98 -2.25
C LEU A 41 -2.39 11.94 -3.39
N ILE A 42 -3.05 10.80 -3.18
CA ILE A 42 -3.23 9.77 -4.22
C ILE A 42 -3.89 10.37 -5.48
N ASP A 43 -4.97 11.14 -5.31
CA ASP A 43 -5.68 11.74 -6.44
C ASP A 43 -4.81 12.76 -7.18
N LYS A 44 -4.03 13.56 -6.46
CA LYS A 44 -3.08 14.50 -7.06
C LYS A 44 -1.95 13.79 -7.80
N LEU A 45 -1.40 12.71 -7.24
CA LEU A 45 -0.31 11.93 -7.85
C LEU A 45 -0.75 11.31 -9.18
N ARG A 46 -1.94 10.71 -9.23
CA ARG A 46 -2.53 10.15 -10.46
C ARG A 46 -2.64 11.16 -11.60
N ASN A 47 -2.78 12.44 -11.25
CA ASN A 47 -3.02 13.54 -12.19
C ASN A 47 -1.84 14.51 -12.30
N ILE A 48 -0.61 14.06 -11.97
CA ILE A 48 0.59 14.89 -12.15
C ILE A 48 0.74 15.27 -13.61
N SER A 49 0.88 16.59 -13.84
CA SER A 49 1.09 17.13 -15.18
C SER A 49 2.42 16.67 -15.77
N PRO A 50 2.46 16.31 -17.06
CA PRO A 50 3.71 15.99 -17.73
C PRO A 50 4.62 17.22 -17.80
N ILE A 51 5.94 16.99 -17.82
CA ILE A 51 6.93 18.05 -18.06
C ILE A 51 6.65 18.70 -19.41
N SER A 52 6.49 20.02 -19.44
CA SER A 52 6.21 20.80 -20.65
C SER A 52 7.34 20.67 -21.68
N ALA A 53 7.00 20.88 -22.96
CA ALA A 53 7.99 20.87 -24.04
C ALA A 53 9.07 21.95 -23.81
N ASP A 54 8.66 23.14 -23.33
CA ASP A 54 9.56 24.24 -23.03
C ASP A 54 10.53 23.91 -21.88
N ALA A 55 10.03 23.27 -20.83
CA ALA A 55 10.89 22.78 -19.75
C ALA A 55 11.88 21.73 -20.27
N LYS A 56 11.43 20.79 -21.11
CA LYS A 56 12.34 19.80 -21.74
C LYS A 56 13.40 20.46 -22.62
N ALA A 57 13.06 21.51 -23.36
CA ALA A 57 13.99 22.24 -24.23
C ALA A 57 15.13 22.91 -23.44
N SER A 58 14.94 23.19 -22.15
CA SER A 58 16.02 23.69 -21.30
C SER A 58 17.19 22.68 -21.16
N LEU A 59 16.94 21.37 -21.30
CA LEU A 59 18.00 20.35 -21.25
C LEU A 59 18.97 20.44 -22.43
N SER A 60 18.55 21.04 -23.53
CA SER A 60 19.38 21.26 -24.72
C SER A 60 20.42 22.37 -24.50
N ASN A 61 20.21 23.25 -23.52
CA ASN A 61 21.16 24.30 -23.15
C ASN A 61 21.24 24.46 -21.63
N THR A 62 21.99 23.55 -20.99
CA THR A 62 22.10 23.46 -19.52
C THR A 62 22.92 24.57 -18.85
N GLN A 63 23.56 25.45 -19.64
CA GLN A 63 24.32 26.61 -19.15
C GLN A 63 23.42 27.85 -18.97
N ASP A 64 22.23 27.85 -19.58
CA ASP A 64 21.28 28.95 -19.53
C ASP A 64 20.45 28.91 -18.23
N VAL A 65 20.94 29.61 -17.19
CA VAL A 65 20.33 29.64 -15.86
C VAL A 65 18.89 30.17 -15.90
N GLU A 66 18.60 31.12 -16.78
CA GLU A 66 17.25 31.71 -16.90
C GLU A 66 16.25 30.66 -17.43
N LYS A 67 16.62 29.91 -18.46
CA LYS A 67 15.79 28.79 -18.95
C LYS A 67 15.63 27.67 -17.94
N GLN A 68 16.69 27.34 -17.20
CA GLN A 68 16.59 26.35 -16.11
C GLN A 68 15.63 26.83 -15.01
N LEU A 69 15.68 28.11 -14.66
CA LEU A 69 14.79 28.71 -13.66
C LEU A 69 13.32 28.70 -14.12
N LEU A 70 13.04 29.07 -15.37
CA LEU A 70 11.69 29.00 -15.94
C LEU A 70 11.16 27.57 -15.96
N ALA A 71 12.00 26.60 -16.33
CA ALA A 71 11.63 25.20 -16.29
C ALA A 71 11.30 24.74 -14.86
N VAL A 72 12.12 25.09 -13.87
CA VAL A 72 11.88 24.76 -12.46
C VAL A 72 10.58 25.37 -11.94
N LYS A 73 10.33 26.65 -12.22
CA LYS A 73 9.07 27.32 -11.84
C LYS A 73 7.84 26.65 -12.46
N SER A 74 7.95 26.19 -13.72
CA SER A 74 6.84 25.48 -14.37
C SER A 74 6.48 24.15 -13.72
N LEU A 75 7.44 23.53 -13.01
CA LEU A 75 7.26 22.25 -12.32
C LEU A 75 6.84 22.40 -10.85
N GLU A 76 6.83 23.63 -10.32
CA GLU A 76 6.56 23.90 -8.91
C GLU A 76 5.28 23.22 -8.39
N PRO A 77 4.13 23.26 -9.08
CA PRO A 77 2.92 22.57 -8.61
C PRO A 77 3.11 21.05 -8.46
N SER A 78 3.73 20.41 -9.47
CA SER A 78 3.99 18.97 -9.45
C SER A 78 5.01 18.60 -8.37
N VAL A 79 6.05 19.41 -8.19
CA VAL A 79 7.08 19.18 -7.15
C VAL A 79 6.51 19.37 -5.76
N GLN A 80 5.62 20.33 -5.55
CA GLN A 80 4.90 20.49 -4.27
C GLN A 80 4.06 19.26 -3.94
N ILE A 81 3.33 18.69 -4.91
CA ILE A 81 2.59 17.43 -4.71
C ILE A 81 3.55 16.30 -4.35
N ILE A 82 4.63 16.12 -5.12
CA ILE A 82 5.64 15.07 -4.92
C ILE A 82 6.32 15.21 -3.54
N SER A 83 6.54 16.44 -3.07
CA SER A 83 7.15 16.71 -1.75
C SER A 83 6.33 16.19 -0.57
N GLN A 84 5.00 16.04 -0.74
CA GLN A 84 4.10 15.53 0.30
C GLN A 84 4.22 14.02 0.51
N ILE A 85 4.88 13.29 -0.38
CA ILE A 85 5.04 11.84 -0.29
C ILE A 85 5.72 11.46 1.03
N GLN A 86 6.91 11.99 1.33
CA GLN A 86 7.64 11.62 2.55
C GLN A 86 6.87 11.88 3.85
N PRO A 87 6.31 13.08 4.11
CA PRO A 87 5.58 13.34 5.35
C PRO A 87 4.34 12.45 5.48
N VAL A 88 3.54 12.28 4.43
CA VAL A 88 2.37 11.39 4.47
C VAL A 88 2.80 9.95 4.70
N SER A 89 3.80 9.44 3.97
CA SER A 89 4.33 8.09 4.16
C SER A 89 4.81 7.85 5.60
N ALA A 90 5.45 8.84 6.23
CA ALA A 90 5.90 8.75 7.61
C ALA A 90 4.72 8.71 8.60
N GLN A 91 3.70 9.55 8.40
CA GLN A 91 2.50 9.57 9.23
C GLN A 91 1.69 8.26 9.11
N ILE A 92 1.60 7.66 7.92
CA ILE A 92 0.97 6.35 7.71
C ILE A 92 1.71 5.27 8.51
N CYS A 93 3.04 5.20 8.40
CA CYS A 93 3.81 4.19 9.13
C CYS A 93 3.68 4.36 10.66
N LYS A 94 3.66 5.62 11.13
CA LYS A 94 3.42 5.95 12.52
C LYS A 94 2.02 5.51 12.94
N GLY A 95 0.98 5.87 12.19
CA GLY A 95 -0.41 5.50 12.48
C GLY A 95 -0.59 3.99 12.58
N VAL A 96 -0.04 3.21 11.66
CA VAL A 96 -0.08 1.75 11.74
C VAL A 96 0.60 1.23 13.01
N THR A 97 1.76 1.78 13.38
CA THR A 97 2.50 1.36 14.57
C THR A 97 1.74 1.71 15.85
N ASP A 98 1.22 2.92 15.94
CA ASP A 98 0.47 3.41 17.10
C ASP A 98 -0.83 2.61 17.29
N ILE A 99 -1.58 2.36 16.21
CA ILE A 99 -2.80 1.54 16.27
C ILE A 99 -2.48 0.10 16.68
N LEU A 100 -1.49 -0.55 16.06
CA LEU A 100 -1.13 -1.91 16.44
C LEU A 100 -0.70 -1.99 17.90
N GLN A 101 0.07 -1.02 18.41
CA GLN A 101 0.45 -0.98 19.81
C GLN A 101 -0.77 -0.91 20.73
N MET A 102 -1.73 -0.04 20.40
CA MET A 102 -2.99 0.04 21.14
C MET A 102 -3.77 -1.27 21.11
N LEU A 103 -3.98 -1.88 19.93
CA LEU A 103 -4.72 -3.13 19.81
C LEU A 103 -4.02 -4.28 20.56
N MET A 104 -2.68 -4.30 20.58
CA MET A 104 -1.94 -5.30 21.34
C MET A 104 -1.99 -5.11 22.86
N ASP A 105 -2.34 -3.91 23.34
CA ASP A 105 -2.45 -3.58 24.77
C ASP A 105 -3.91 -3.70 25.27
N ASN A 106 -4.86 -3.95 24.37
CA ASN A 106 -6.28 -4.11 24.67
C ASN A 106 -6.70 -5.59 24.49
N GLU A 107 -7.22 -6.22 25.55
CA GLU A 107 -7.69 -7.61 25.50
C GLU A 107 -8.92 -7.78 24.58
N ASP A 108 -9.78 -6.76 24.49
CA ASP A 108 -11.00 -6.74 23.68
C ASP A 108 -10.83 -5.89 22.40
N TRP A 109 -9.61 -5.85 21.85
CA TRP A 109 -9.28 -5.03 20.67
C TRP A 109 -10.18 -5.28 19.46
N GLU A 110 -10.80 -6.45 19.38
CA GLU A 110 -11.71 -6.87 18.31
C GLU A 110 -13.01 -6.05 18.25
N GLU A 111 -13.39 -5.45 19.38
CA GLU A 111 -14.52 -4.54 19.50
C GLU A 111 -14.16 -3.10 19.11
N ASP A 112 -12.86 -2.79 19.00
CA ASP A 112 -12.39 -1.46 18.59
C ASP A 112 -12.42 -1.29 17.06
N LYS A 113 -13.65 -1.27 16.52
CA LYS A 113 -13.91 -1.17 15.08
C LYS A 113 -13.28 0.07 14.47
N ALA A 114 -13.22 1.17 15.21
CA ALA A 114 -12.72 2.44 14.69
C ALA A 114 -11.22 2.38 14.37
N HIS A 115 -10.43 1.82 15.30
CA HIS A 115 -8.99 1.64 15.10
C HIS A 115 -8.68 0.53 14.10
N ILE A 116 -9.45 -0.56 14.12
CA ILE A 116 -9.33 -1.61 13.09
C ILE A 116 -9.55 -1.01 11.70
N GLN A 117 -10.59 -0.20 11.51
CA GLN A 117 -10.89 0.42 10.23
C GLN A 117 -9.79 1.42 9.81
N SER A 118 -9.29 2.25 10.73
CA SER A 118 -8.13 3.12 10.47
C SER A 118 -6.89 2.34 10.04
N LEU A 119 -6.65 1.17 10.65
CA LEU A 119 -5.55 0.28 10.33
C LEU A 119 -5.70 -0.33 8.94
N LEU A 120 -6.89 -0.86 8.61
CA LEU A 120 -7.21 -1.38 7.29
C LEU A 120 -7.01 -0.32 6.20
N TRP A 121 -7.47 0.91 6.47
CA TRP A 121 -7.30 2.02 5.55
C TRP A 121 -5.82 2.38 5.33
N CYS A 122 -4.97 2.31 6.35
CA CYS A 122 -3.53 2.54 6.17
C CYS A 122 -2.88 1.47 5.27
N PHE A 123 -3.29 0.20 5.40
CA PHE A 123 -2.81 -0.87 4.52
C PHE A 123 -3.31 -0.71 3.09
N TYR A 124 -4.57 -0.29 2.91
CA TYR A 124 -5.13 0.09 1.61
C TYR A 124 -4.29 1.20 0.96
N PHE A 125 -3.98 2.27 1.69
CA PHE A 125 -3.14 3.36 1.18
C PHE A 125 -1.78 2.86 0.69
N CYS A 126 -1.11 1.96 1.44
CA CYS A 126 0.23 1.49 1.08
C CYS A 126 0.26 0.83 -0.31
N ILE A 127 -0.68 -0.08 -0.59
CA ILE A 127 -0.71 -0.77 -1.89
C ILE A 127 -1.21 0.14 -3.02
N VAL A 128 -2.16 1.03 -2.74
CA VAL A 128 -2.67 1.98 -3.74
C VAL A 128 -1.61 3.00 -4.11
N PHE A 129 -0.84 3.50 -3.14
CA PHE A 129 0.30 4.38 -3.41
C PHE A 129 1.33 3.71 -4.31
N ASP A 130 1.73 2.48 -3.98
CA ASP A 130 2.74 1.74 -4.74
C ASP A 130 2.24 1.45 -6.18
N SER A 131 0.95 1.13 -6.35
CA SER A 131 0.29 1.01 -7.66
C SER A 131 0.32 2.32 -8.46
N VAL A 132 -0.09 3.43 -7.86
CA VAL A 132 -0.08 4.76 -8.49
C VAL A 132 1.33 5.14 -8.91
N LYS A 133 2.32 4.94 -8.04
CA LYS A 133 3.73 5.20 -8.34
C LYS A 133 4.20 4.43 -9.57
N LEU A 134 3.84 3.15 -9.70
CA LEU A 134 4.23 2.32 -10.84
C LEU A 134 3.50 2.73 -12.14
N SER A 135 2.23 3.12 -12.03
CA SER A 135 1.38 3.51 -13.17
C SER A 135 1.57 4.96 -13.64
N THR A 136 2.27 5.80 -12.86
CA THR A 136 2.48 7.23 -13.17
C THR A 136 3.97 7.57 -13.31
N PRO A 137 4.61 7.30 -14.47
CA PRO A 137 6.02 7.62 -14.73
C PRO A 137 6.38 9.10 -14.54
N GLN A 138 5.41 9.99 -14.64
CA GLN A 138 5.57 11.44 -14.50
C GLN A 138 6.12 11.83 -13.13
N ILE A 139 5.83 11.05 -12.07
CA ILE A 139 6.39 11.27 -10.72
C ILE A 139 7.92 11.24 -10.77
N HIS A 140 8.48 10.15 -11.31
CA HIS A 140 9.92 9.95 -11.46
C HIS A 140 10.56 10.94 -12.41
N ASN A 141 9.94 11.13 -13.58
CA ASN A 141 10.47 12.04 -14.59
C ASN A 141 10.56 13.48 -14.07
N THR A 142 9.51 13.95 -13.38
CA THR A 142 9.47 15.29 -12.79
C THR A 142 10.54 15.46 -11.73
N LEU A 143 10.66 14.51 -10.80
CA LEU A 143 11.65 14.58 -9.73
C LEU A 143 13.07 14.53 -10.29
N TYR A 144 13.36 13.65 -11.24
CA TYR A 144 14.68 13.53 -11.87
C TYR A 144 15.07 14.80 -12.61
N PHE A 145 14.14 15.35 -13.42
CA PHE A 145 14.36 16.62 -14.11
C PHE A 145 14.64 17.73 -13.12
N TYR A 146 13.77 17.88 -12.12
CA TYR A 146 13.88 18.93 -11.10
C TYR A 146 15.25 18.88 -10.40
N ARG A 147 15.68 17.70 -9.98
CA ARG A 147 17.00 17.50 -9.34
C ARG A 147 18.17 17.93 -10.20
N ARG A 148 18.09 17.76 -11.52
CA ARG A 148 19.15 18.19 -12.45
C ARG A 148 19.27 19.71 -12.52
N CYS A 149 18.17 20.42 -12.29
CA CYS A 149 18.11 21.88 -12.33
C CYS A 149 18.49 22.53 -10.99
N ILE A 150 18.22 21.87 -9.84
CA ILE A 150 18.47 22.40 -8.48
C ILE A 150 19.85 23.09 -8.35
N PRO A 151 20.99 22.46 -8.69
CA PRO A 151 22.30 23.05 -8.44
C PRO A 151 22.53 24.37 -9.18
N LYS A 152 21.80 24.61 -10.27
CA LYS A 152 21.93 25.82 -11.11
C LYS A 152 21.06 26.98 -10.65
N VAL A 153 19.97 26.70 -9.96
CA VAL A 153 18.96 27.71 -9.63
C VAL A 153 18.84 27.99 -8.12
N GLN A 154 19.40 27.12 -7.27
CA GLN A 154 19.25 27.22 -5.80
C GLN A 154 19.81 28.50 -5.19
N SER A 155 20.76 29.17 -5.85
CA SER A 155 21.32 30.45 -5.41
C SER A 155 20.44 31.65 -5.73
N VAL A 156 19.48 31.52 -6.66
CA VAL A 156 18.68 32.62 -7.19
C VAL A 156 17.17 32.41 -7.01
N TYR A 157 16.75 31.26 -6.47
CA TYR A 157 15.34 30.91 -6.32
C TYR A 157 15.12 30.02 -5.10
N THR A 158 14.03 30.29 -4.36
CA THR A 158 13.63 29.48 -3.21
C THR A 158 12.96 28.21 -3.71
N LEU A 159 13.61 27.07 -3.49
CA LEU A 159 13.17 25.79 -4.00
C LEU A 159 11.96 25.24 -3.20
N PRO A 160 10.91 24.72 -3.86
CA PRO A 160 9.81 24.01 -3.19
C PRO A 160 10.25 22.69 -2.54
N LEU A 161 11.35 22.09 -3.00
CA LEU A 161 11.94 20.89 -2.43
C LEU A 161 13.47 21.02 -2.43
N LYS A 162 14.09 20.88 -1.25
CA LYS A 162 15.54 21.03 -1.12
C LYS A 162 16.31 19.87 -1.76
N GLU A 163 17.58 20.08 -2.05
CA GLU A 163 18.43 19.06 -2.67
C GLU A 163 18.49 17.76 -1.84
N SER A 164 18.71 17.86 -0.52
CA SER A 164 18.71 16.71 0.40
C SER A 164 17.41 15.92 0.32
N ASP A 165 16.29 16.60 0.48
CA ASP A 165 14.95 16.00 0.58
C ASP A 165 14.56 15.36 -0.76
N SER A 166 14.97 15.98 -1.88
CA SER A 166 14.80 15.42 -3.22
C SER A 166 15.62 14.15 -3.43
N GLY A 167 16.82 14.06 -2.83
CA GLY A 167 17.66 12.89 -2.84
C GLY A 167 16.99 11.72 -2.11
N ASP A 168 16.58 11.94 -0.87
CA ASP A 168 15.89 10.93 -0.05
C ASP A 168 14.60 10.44 -0.68
N LEU A 169 13.81 11.35 -1.27
CA LEU A 169 12.61 10.99 -1.99
C LEU A 169 12.90 10.18 -3.25
N THR A 170 14.00 10.46 -3.95
CA THR A 170 14.40 9.64 -5.11
C THR A 170 14.77 8.23 -4.67
N PHE A 171 15.53 8.08 -3.58
CA PHE A 171 15.88 6.77 -3.04
C PHE A 171 14.64 5.99 -2.62
N PHE A 172 13.70 6.65 -1.93
CA PHE A 172 12.43 6.05 -1.58
C PHE A 172 11.67 5.56 -2.82
N LEU A 173 11.48 6.43 -3.81
CA LEU A 173 10.70 6.09 -5.02
C LEU A 173 11.42 5.10 -5.95
N ALA A 174 12.73 4.87 -5.81
CA ALA A 174 13.47 3.89 -6.60
C ALA A 174 13.03 2.45 -6.31
N GLU A 175 12.50 2.18 -5.10
CA GLU A 175 11.93 0.89 -4.75
C GLU A 175 10.67 0.58 -5.57
N ASN A 176 10.40 -0.70 -5.84
CA ASN A 176 9.18 -1.10 -6.54
C ASN A 176 7.93 -0.83 -5.70
N ASN A 177 7.97 -1.25 -4.43
CA ASN A 177 6.88 -1.12 -3.45
C ASN A 177 7.38 -0.32 -2.21
N PRO A 178 7.61 0.99 -2.37
CA PRO A 178 8.26 1.80 -1.34
C PRO A 178 7.45 1.89 -0.03
N MET A 179 6.12 2.00 -0.09
CA MET A 179 5.30 2.04 1.12
C MET A 179 5.29 0.70 1.83
N GLN A 180 5.13 -0.41 1.10
CA GLN A 180 5.21 -1.75 1.68
C GLN A 180 6.55 -1.98 2.40
N LYS A 181 7.67 -1.64 1.73
CA LYS A 181 9.01 -1.81 2.29
C LYS A 181 9.23 -0.94 3.54
N LYS A 182 8.80 0.33 3.50
CA LYS A 182 8.90 1.25 4.64
C LYS A 182 8.07 0.78 5.82
N LEU A 183 6.89 0.24 5.57
CA LEU A 183 6.01 -0.29 6.62
C LEU A 183 6.58 -1.57 7.23
N VAL A 184 7.04 -2.53 6.42
CA VAL A 184 7.73 -3.74 6.92
C VAL A 184 8.90 -3.36 7.83
N ASN A 185 9.73 -2.40 7.42
CA ASN A 185 10.85 -1.91 8.24
C ASN A 185 10.39 -1.27 9.56
N SER A 186 9.23 -0.60 9.55
CA SER A 186 8.66 0.02 10.75
C SER A 186 8.11 -1.03 11.73
N LEU A 187 7.55 -2.13 11.21
CA LEU A 187 6.95 -3.22 11.98
C LEU A 187 7.92 -4.32 12.41
N ASN A 188 9.11 -4.38 11.80
CA ASN A 188 10.12 -5.39 12.13
C ASN A 188 10.91 -5.03 13.42
N LYS A 189 10.16 -4.69 14.48
CA LYS A 189 10.62 -4.30 15.82
C LYS A 189 10.13 -5.32 16.86
N GLU A 190 10.18 -4.98 18.14
CA GLU A 190 9.66 -5.78 19.26
C GLU A 190 8.17 -6.11 19.05
N ARG A 191 7.68 -7.21 19.66
CA ARG A 191 6.29 -7.70 19.58
C ARG A 191 5.81 -8.19 18.20
N LYS A 192 6.77 -8.66 17.40
CA LYS A 192 6.51 -9.19 16.05
C LYS A 192 5.50 -10.35 16.00
N GLU A 193 5.47 -11.20 17.03
CA GLU A 193 4.54 -12.32 17.10
C GLU A 193 3.10 -11.86 17.33
N GLU A 194 2.87 -10.90 18.24
CA GLU A 194 1.56 -10.30 18.45
C GLU A 194 1.05 -9.57 17.21
N ILE A 195 1.90 -8.76 16.57
CA ILE A 195 1.56 -8.08 15.30
C ILE A 195 1.14 -9.11 14.25
N THR A 196 1.91 -10.19 14.08
CA THR A 196 1.61 -11.24 13.10
C THR A 196 0.26 -11.91 13.40
N LYS A 197 -0.09 -12.11 14.68
CA LYS A 197 -1.39 -12.67 15.09
C LYS A 197 -2.55 -11.76 14.72
N ILE A 198 -2.48 -10.48 15.08
CA ILE A 198 -3.53 -9.49 14.77
C ILE A 198 -3.74 -9.41 13.25
N LEU A 199 -2.65 -9.24 12.49
CA LEU A 199 -2.75 -9.14 11.04
C LEU A 199 -3.30 -10.42 10.39
N ALA A 200 -2.98 -11.60 10.92
CA ALA A 200 -3.55 -12.86 10.44
C ALA A 200 -5.06 -12.95 10.71
N THR A 201 -5.51 -12.56 11.90
CA THR A 201 -6.95 -12.47 12.24
C THR A 201 -7.66 -11.51 11.29
N LEU A 202 -7.10 -10.32 11.04
CA LEU A 202 -7.68 -9.36 10.10
C LEU A 202 -7.71 -9.87 8.65
N CYS A 203 -6.66 -10.56 8.20
CA CYS A 203 -6.67 -11.21 6.88
C CYS A 203 -7.81 -12.23 6.77
N ASN A 204 -7.99 -13.09 7.77
CA ASN A 204 -9.07 -14.08 7.77
C ASN A 204 -10.45 -13.41 7.81
N SER A 205 -10.58 -12.29 8.50
CA SER A 205 -11.81 -11.48 8.58
C SER A 205 -12.17 -10.87 7.23
N ILE A 206 -11.19 -10.34 6.49
CA ILE A 206 -11.43 -9.85 5.13
C ILE A 206 -11.81 -11.00 4.18
N VAL A 207 -11.13 -12.16 4.27
CA VAL A 207 -11.49 -13.34 3.48
C VAL A 207 -12.94 -13.76 3.75
N TYR A 208 -13.36 -13.70 5.01
CA TYR A 208 -14.73 -13.98 5.40
C TYR A 208 -15.72 -12.95 4.84
N ALA A 209 -15.39 -11.66 4.89
CA ALA A 209 -16.22 -10.59 4.32
C ALA A 209 -16.35 -10.67 2.79
N LEU A 210 -15.27 -11.06 2.09
CA LEU A 210 -15.27 -11.23 0.64
C LEU A 210 -16.09 -12.44 0.19
N ALA A 211 -16.12 -13.50 1.01
CA ALA A 211 -16.93 -14.67 0.75
C ALA A 211 -18.42 -14.28 0.70
N SER A 212 -19.11 -14.65 -0.38
CA SER A 212 -20.46 -14.16 -0.73
C SER A 212 -21.61 -14.61 0.20
N ARG A 213 -21.31 -14.96 1.45
CA ARG A 213 -22.27 -15.45 2.46
C ARG A 213 -23.02 -14.32 3.18
N PHE A 214 -22.59 -13.06 3.05
CA PHE A 214 -23.16 -11.89 3.77
C PHE A 214 -23.83 -10.86 2.86
N GLY A 215 -24.08 -11.21 1.60
CA GLY A 215 -24.65 -10.30 0.60
C GLY A 215 -23.63 -9.89 -0.46
N ILE A 216 -24.09 -9.13 -1.45
CA ILE A 216 -23.25 -8.64 -2.55
C ILE A 216 -22.59 -7.36 -2.09
N LEU A 217 -21.29 -7.40 -1.78
CA LEU A 217 -20.47 -6.20 -1.58
C LEU A 217 -20.51 -5.34 -2.84
N SER A 218 -20.60 -4.01 -2.66
CA SER A 218 -20.37 -3.05 -3.74
C SER A 218 -18.97 -3.19 -4.31
N ASP A 219 -18.78 -2.77 -5.57
CA ASP A 219 -17.48 -2.88 -6.24
C ASP A 219 -16.39 -2.06 -5.51
N SER A 220 -16.76 -0.93 -4.92
CA SER A 220 -15.87 -0.08 -4.13
C SER A 220 -15.39 -0.79 -2.87
N VAL A 221 -16.29 -1.39 -2.10
CA VAL A 221 -15.98 -2.12 -0.86
C VAL A 221 -15.18 -3.37 -1.17
N ARG A 222 -15.56 -4.12 -2.21
CA ARG A 222 -14.79 -5.28 -2.69
C ARG A 222 -13.38 -4.89 -3.07
N SER A 223 -13.21 -3.77 -3.79
CA SER A 223 -11.89 -3.30 -4.20
C SER A 223 -11.04 -2.91 -3.00
N PHE A 224 -11.63 -2.18 -2.03
CA PHE A 224 -10.97 -1.83 -0.78
C PHE A 224 -10.46 -3.07 -0.06
N TYR A 225 -11.30 -4.09 0.13
CA TYR A 225 -10.91 -5.33 0.80
C TYR A 225 -9.88 -6.16 0.04
N CYS A 226 -10.00 -6.30 -1.28
CA CYS A 226 -9.01 -7.00 -2.09
C CYS A 226 -7.62 -6.37 -1.99
N TYR A 227 -7.52 -5.04 -2.12
CA TYR A 227 -6.26 -4.32 -1.97
C TYR A 227 -5.72 -4.43 -0.54
N THR A 228 -6.56 -4.22 0.47
CA THR A 228 -6.15 -4.28 1.88
C THR A 228 -5.64 -5.66 2.27
N LEU A 229 -6.37 -6.71 1.90
CA LEU A 229 -5.94 -8.10 2.08
C LEU A 229 -4.58 -8.35 1.43
N THR A 230 -4.44 -7.95 0.16
CA THR A 230 -3.18 -8.12 -0.58
C THR A 230 -2.01 -7.41 0.08
N SER A 231 -2.23 -6.17 0.55
CA SER A 231 -1.25 -5.37 1.28
C SER A 231 -0.78 -6.09 2.55
N MET A 232 -1.71 -6.54 3.39
CA MET A 232 -1.39 -7.26 4.62
C MET A 232 -0.70 -8.60 4.36
N LEU A 233 -1.11 -9.35 3.32
CA LEU A 233 -0.45 -10.59 2.92
C LEU A 233 1.02 -10.37 2.55
N LEU A 234 1.33 -9.32 1.78
CA LEU A 234 2.72 -8.99 1.41
C LEU A 234 3.58 -8.64 2.63
N ILE A 235 3.02 -7.89 3.57
CA ILE A 235 3.69 -7.51 4.82
C ILE A 235 3.92 -8.74 5.70
N LEU A 236 2.88 -9.54 5.90
CA LEU A 236 2.95 -10.80 6.65
C LEU A 236 3.96 -11.76 6.05
N ASP A 237 4.09 -11.82 4.73
CA ASP A 237 5.07 -12.68 4.07
C ASP A 237 6.51 -12.27 4.35
N CYS A 238 6.73 -10.99 4.66
CA CYS A 238 8.02 -10.45 5.08
C CYS A 238 8.26 -10.64 6.59
N LEU A 239 7.24 -10.35 7.42
CA LEU A 239 7.33 -10.47 8.87
C LEU A 239 7.45 -11.94 9.28
N TRP A 240 6.59 -12.82 8.77
CA TRP A 240 6.59 -14.21 9.18
C TRP A 240 7.75 -14.99 8.54
N ASN A 241 8.68 -15.49 9.35
CA ASN A 241 9.84 -16.27 8.92
C ASN A 241 9.52 -17.45 7.99
N GLN A 242 8.35 -18.09 8.14
CA GLN A 242 7.96 -19.23 7.30
C GLN A 242 7.29 -18.83 5.98
N GLY A 243 6.88 -17.55 5.85
CA GLY A 243 6.07 -17.05 4.76
C GLY A 243 4.59 -17.38 4.88
N ILE A 244 3.75 -16.70 4.10
CA ILE A 244 2.28 -16.86 4.14
C ILE A 244 1.77 -18.10 3.38
N PHE A 245 2.58 -18.69 2.49
CA PHE A 245 2.14 -19.78 1.63
C PHE A 245 2.23 -21.17 2.27
N LYS A 246 2.92 -21.30 3.41
CA LYS A 246 2.90 -22.54 4.20
C LYS A 246 1.62 -22.59 5.04
N ASN A 247 1.16 -23.81 5.36
CA ASN A 247 0.02 -23.98 6.27
C ASN A 247 0.29 -23.23 7.57
N GLY A 248 -0.63 -22.34 7.95
CA GLY A 248 -0.38 -21.34 8.97
C GLY A 248 -1.65 -20.64 9.45
N MET A 249 -1.47 -19.44 9.98
CA MET A 249 -2.49 -18.62 10.65
C MET A 249 -3.47 -17.98 9.68
N ILE A 250 -3.17 -18.03 8.37
CA ILE A 250 -3.99 -17.44 7.31
C ILE A 250 -4.53 -18.56 6.43
N LYS A 251 -5.82 -18.49 6.07
CA LYS A 251 -6.42 -19.35 5.04
C LYS A 251 -5.99 -18.90 3.64
N ILE A 252 -4.70 -18.97 3.33
CA ILE A 252 -4.12 -18.45 2.07
C ILE A 252 -4.79 -19.05 0.81
N GLY A 253 -5.21 -20.32 0.86
CA GLY A 253 -5.97 -20.93 -0.25
C GLY A 253 -7.33 -20.29 -0.47
N LYS A 254 -8.06 -19.95 0.61
CA LYS A 254 -9.33 -19.22 0.53
C LYS A 254 -9.10 -17.77 0.10
N ALA A 255 -8.07 -17.10 0.63
CA ALA A 255 -7.70 -15.75 0.21
C ALA A 255 -7.44 -15.67 -1.30
N VAL A 256 -6.64 -16.58 -1.85
CA VAL A 256 -6.37 -16.64 -3.30
C VAL A 256 -7.64 -16.95 -4.08
N SER A 257 -8.52 -17.83 -3.57
CA SER A 257 -9.81 -18.11 -4.20
C SER A 257 -10.70 -16.87 -4.28
N GLU A 258 -10.82 -16.10 -3.20
CA GLU A 258 -11.65 -14.88 -3.20
C GLU A 258 -11.07 -13.79 -4.11
N LEU A 259 -9.74 -13.69 -4.21
CA LEU A 259 -9.10 -12.81 -5.18
C LEU A 259 -9.40 -13.26 -6.61
N VAL A 260 -9.32 -14.56 -6.93
CA VAL A 260 -9.69 -15.08 -8.27
C VAL A 260 -11.14 -14.76 -8.61
N ASN A 261 -12.05 -14.84 -7.64
CA ASN A 261 -13.47 -14.55 -7.84
C ASN A 261 -13.78 -13.05 -7.99
N SER A 262 -12.83 -12.16 -7.69
CA SER A 262 -13.01 -10.71 -7.71
C SER A 262 -12.63 -10.07 -9.05
N SER A 263 -12.82 -10.79 -10.17
CA SER A 263 -12.66 -10.28 -11.54
C SER A 263 -11.34 -9.51 -11.81
N ALA A 264 -11.43 -8.27 -12.33
CA ALA A 264 -10.28 -7.47 -12.75
C ALA A 264 -9.39 -7.04 -11.58
N ILE A 265 -10.00 -6.59 -10.47
CA ILE A 265 -9.26 -6.21 -9.26
C ILE A 265 -8.53 -7.42 -8.66
N GLY A 266 -9.15 -8.59 -8.75
CA GLY A 266 -8.56 -9.87 -8.40
C GLY A 266 -7.25 -10.15 -9.14
N LYS A 267 -7.26 -10.02 -10.48
CA LYS A 267 -6.08 -10.22 -11.32
C LYS A 267 -4.93 -9.26 -10.97
N GLU A 268 -5.25 -7.99 -10.67
CA GLU A 268 -4.25 -7.02 -10.21
C GLU A 268 -3.65 -7.42 -8.86
N CYS A 269 -4.50 -7.75 -7.88
CA CYS A 269 -4.09 -8.21 -6.55
C CYS A 269 -3.20 -9.46 -6.59
N LEU A 270 -3.58 -10.45 -7.40
CA LEU A 270 -2.77 -11.65 -7.61
C LEU A 270 -1.43 -11.34 -8.27
N SER A 271 -1.36 -10.31 -9.12
CA SER A 271 -0.10 -9.86 -9.73
C SER A 271 0.83 -9.26 -8.68
N TYR A 272 0.31 -8.47 -7.74
CA TYR A 272 1.09 -8.01 -6.59
C TYR A 272 1.60 -9.18 -5.74
N LEU A 273 0.78 -10.19 -5.47
CA LEU A 273 1.24 -11.38 -4.73
C LEU A 273 2.33 -12.14 -5.50
N ARG A 274 2.19 -12.30 -6.82
CA ARG A 274 3.17 -13.02 -7.65
C ARG A 274 4.54 -12.35 -7.63
N TYR A 275 4.58 -11.03 -7.81
CA TYR A 275 5.82 -10.28 -8.00
C TYR A 275 6.35 -9.62 -6.73
N GLY A 276 5.49 -9.38 -5.74
CA GLY A 276 5.81 -8.69 -4.50
C GLY A 276 6.05 -9.61 -3.30
N SER A 277 5.55 -10.84 -3.30
CA SER A 277 5.76 -11.76 -2.17
C SER A 277 7.20 -12.27 -2.12
N ARG A 278 7.78 -12.29 -0.92
CA ARG A 278 9.13 -12.82 -0.66
C ARG A 278 9.20 -14.33 -0.88
N THR A 279 8.17 -15.07 -0.47
CA THR A 279 8.21 -16.53 -0.41
C THR A 279 7.48 -17.21 -1.58
N PHE A 280 6.68 -16.47 -2.37
CA PHE A 280 6.03 -17.03 -3.58
C PHE A 280 7.03 -17.69 -4.55
N PRO A 281 8.23 -17.13 -4.82
CA PRO A 281 9.20 -17.76 -5.72
C PRO A 281 9.79 -19.08 -5.20
N LEU A 282 9.65 -19.37 -3.90
CA LEU A 282 10.28 -20.53 -3.28
C LEU A 282 9.51 -21.83 -3.58
N ASN A 283 10.23 -22.96 -3.63
CA ASN A 283 9.65 -24.29 -3.87
C ASN A 283 8.70 -24.76 -2.75
N THR A 284 8.61 -24.01 -1.65
CA THR A 284 7.72 -24.30 -0.53
C THR A 284 6.27 -23.87 -0.77
N THR A 285 6.00 -23.03 -1.78
CA THR A 285 4.63 -22.61 -2.13
C THR A 285 3.84 -23.80 -2.69
N PRO A 286 2.68 -24.16 -2.11
CA PRO A 286 1.86 -25.27 -2.58
C PRO A 286 1.50 -25.16 -4.07
N SER A 287 1.63 -26.26 -4.81
CA SER A 287 1.41 -26.29 -6.27
C SER A 287 0.02 -25.84 -6.70
N SER A 288 -1.01 -26.08 -5.89
CA SER A 288 -2.38 -25.63 -6.14
C SER A 288 -2.48 -24.10 -6.11
N ILE A 289 -1.92 -23.47 -5.08
CA ILE A 289 -1.88 -22.01 -4.93
C ILE A 289 -1.04 -21.38 -6.04
N ARG A 290 0.15 -21.93 -6.31
CA ARG A 290 1.02 -21.46 -7.39
C ARG A 290 0.29 -21.47 -8.73
N ARG A 291 -0.38 -22.58 -9.07
CA ARG A 291 -1.14 -22.70 -10.31
C ARG A 291 -2.29 -21.68 -10.38
N ALA A 292 -3.00 -21.46 -9.28
CA ALA A 292 -4.09 -20.50 -9.22
C ALA A 292 -3.60 -19.06 -9.48
N ILE A 293 -2.49 -18.65 -8.88
CA ILE A 293 -1.91 -17.31 -9.07
C ILE A 293 -1.39 -17.15 -10.52
N LEU A 294 -0.61 -18.10 -11.04
CA LEU A 294 -0.05 -17.99 -12.39
C LEU A 294 -1.13 -17.90 -13.47
N LYS A 295 -2.12 -18.81 -13.43
CA LYS A 295 -3.22 -18.86 -14.42
C LYS A 295 -4.02 -17.56 -14.52
N ASN A 296 -4.11 -16.81 -13.43
CA ASN A 296 -4.92 -15.59 -13.34
C ASN A 296 -4.09 -14.30 -13.40
N THR A 297 -2.78 -14.39 -13.63
CA THR A 297 -1.88 -13.22 -13.76
C THR A 297 -1.18 -13.14 -15.10
N ASP A 298 -1.05 -14.28 -15.80
CA ASP A 298 -0.75 -14.31 -17.24
C ASP A 298 -1.97 -13.80 -18.06
#